data_AF-A0ABD1JQT1-F1
#
_entry.id   AF-A0ABD1JQT1-F1
#
_cell.length_a   1.000
_cell.length_b   1.000
_cell.length_c   1.000
_cell.angle_alpha   90.00
_cell.angle_beta   90.00
_cell.angle_gamma   90.00
#
_symmetry.space_group_name_H-M   'P 1'
#
loop_
_entity.id
_entity.type
_entity.pdbx_description
1 polymer ?
#
loop_
_entity_poly.entity_id
_entity_poly.type
_entity_poly.pdbx_seq_one_letter_code
_entity_poly.pdbx_strand_id
1 'polypeptide(L)'
;MAQTQVLCSHLEGHRVTWTGRFRYVRVTELENGAQALVNMLPGPVADWLRCFYGDEYPPCQEPPPPRPIPADAPPPDPLCRIKPLAKHRCHLKRYDRLKMEVTLGMPRGETNSAANEDDATKDIVLRASDEFRAVLLALRSGSLLEFSTVLEGRLGSKWPVFELKALRCLNCNGTHPAVPVGRQLKLEQDWRSRLRHALAFAFHFLFHPLLSVRTEAEGHTGAVTTELQV
;
A
#
# COMPACT_ATOMS: atom_id res chain seq x y z
N MET A 1 1.81 35.86 16.86
CA MET A 1 1.81 34.47 16.36
C MET A 1 0.74 33.59 17.00
N ALA A 2 0.42 33.71 18.30
CA ALA A 2 -0.64 32.89 18.92
C ALA A 2 -2.07 33.23 18.39
N GLN A 3 -2.39 34.51 18.17
CA GLN A 3 -3.71 34.93 17.66
C GLN A 3 -4.03 34.35 16.28
N THR A 4 -3.04 34.27 15.38
CA THR A 4 -3.19 33.66 14.06
C THR A 4 -3.42 32.15 14.16
N GLN A 5 -2.82 31.47 15.15
CA GLN A 5 -3.07 30.04 15.38
C GLN A 5 -4.52 29.80 15.82
N VAL A 6 -5.06 30.64 16.71
CA VAL A 6 -6.47 30.57 17.16
C VAL A 6 -7.44 30.86 16.02
N LEU A 7 -7.12 31.82 15.14
CA LEU A 7 -7.98 32.07 13.97
C LEU A 7 -7.95 30.90 12.99
N CYS A 8 -6.77 30.36 12.69
CA CYS A 8 -6.62 29.23 11.78
C CYS A 8 -7.25 27.94 12.31
N SER A 9 -7.39 27.76 13.63
CA SER A 9 -8.09 26.58 14.17
C SER A 9 -9.56 26.52 13.78
N HIS A 10 -10.20 27.63 13.40
CA HIS A 10 -11.56 27.59 12.85
C HIS A 10 -11.68 26.86 11.50
N LEU A 11 -10.54 26.65 10.81
CA LEU A 11 -10.51 25.91 9.55
C LEU A 11 -10.35 24.39 9.76
N GLU A 12 -10.36 23.93 11.01
CA GLU A 12 -10.27 22.50 11.32
C GLU A 12 -11.44 21.73 10.69
N GLY A 13 -11.13 20.60 10.04
CA GLY A 13 -12.09 19.76 9.31
C GLY A 13 -12.39 20.21 7.88
N HIS A 14 -11.90 21.38 7.43
CA HIS A 14 -12.08 21.79 6.05
C HIS A 14 -11.15 21.03 5.09
N ARG A 15 -11.71 20.61 3.95
CA ARG A 15 -10.93 20.04 2.85
C ARG A 15 -10.35 21.14 1.99
N VAL A 16 -9.05 21.11 1.79
CA VAL A 16 -8.32 22.06 0.94
C VAL A 16 -7.57 21.34 -0.16
N THR A 17 -7.42 22.03 -1.29
CA THR A 17 -6.63 21.59 -2.44
C THR A 17 -5.50 22.56 -2.66
N TRP A 18 -4.27 22.06 -2.60
CA TRP A 18 -3.06 22.86 -2.75
C TRP A 18 -2.14 22.25 -3.79
N THR A 19 -1.28 23.09 -4.35
CA THR A 19 -0.19 22.64 -5.20
C THR A 19 1.10 22.63 -4.40
N GLY A 20 2.05 21.77 -4.76
CA GLY A 20 3.32 21.64 -4.07
C GLY A 20 4.34 20.86 -4.90
N ARG A 21 5.62 21.01 -4.56
CA ARG A 21 6.72 20.27 -5.18
C ARG A 21 7.11 19.07 -4.33
N PHE A 22 7.16 17.91 -4.94
CA PHE A 22 7.59 16.68 -4.27
C PHE A 22 9.05 16.78 -3.84
N ARG A 23 9.34 16.61 -2.55
CA ARG A 23 10.72 16.53 -2.04
C ARG A 23 11.16 15.07 -1.99
N TYR A 24 10.53 14.32 -1.10
CA TYR A 24 10.80 12.91 -0.86
C TYR A 24 9.58 12.24 -0.22
N VAL A 25 9.58 10.92 -0.26
CA VAL A 25 8.66 10.06 0.47
C VAL A 25 9.45 9.15 1.39
N ARG A 26 8.93 8.92 2.59
CA ARG A 26 9.48 7.95 3.54
C ARG A 26 8.39 7.01 4.01
N VAL A 27 8.74 5.74 4.23
CA VAL A 27 7.83 4.78 4.88
C VAL A 27 7.93 5.02 6.38
N THR A 28 6.80 5.23 7.06
CA THR A 28 6.76 5.48 8.50
C THR A 28 6.23 4.31 9.29
N GLU A 29 5.17 3.68 8.79
CA GLU A 29 4.59 2.50 9.42
C GLU A 29 4.40 1.39 8.39
N LEU A 30 4.66 0.16 8.84
CA LEU A 30 4.47 -1.05 8.06
C LEU A 30 3.58 -2.00 8.87
N GLU A 31 2.35 -2.19 8.40
CA GLU A 31 1.39 -3.07 9.06
C GLU A 31 1.24 -4.37 8.24
N ASN A 32 1.47 -5.52 8.86
CA ASN A 32 1.19 -6.82 8.24
C ASN A 32 0.46 -7.73 9.24
N GLY A 33 -0.88 -7.73 9.14
CA GLY A 33 -1.74 -8.54 10.01
C GLY A 33 -1.52 -10.05 9.81
N ALA A 34 -1.26 -10.49 8.58
CA ALA A 34 -1.01 -11.91 8.28
C ALA A 34 0.28 -12.40 8.95
N GLN A 35 1.34 -11.59 8.88
CA GLN A 35 2.60 -11.84 9.58
C GLN A 35 2.41 -11.90 11.09
N ALA A 36 1.63 -10.97 11.65
CA ALA A 36 1.36 -10.93 13.09
C ALA A 36 0.66 -12.21 13.56
N LEU A 37 -0.33 -12.71 12.82
CA LEU A 37 -1.02 -13.96 13.12
C LEU A 37 -0.10 -15.18 13.01
N VAL A 38 0.69 -15.26 11.93
CA VAL A 38 1.62 -16.40 11.73
C VAL A 38 2.70 -16.44 12.80
N ASN A 39 3.16 -15.29 13.28
CA ASN A 39 4.13 -15.22 14.37
C ASN A 39 3.58 -15.69 15.73
N MET A 40 2.26 -15.79 15.90
CA MET A 40 1.64 -16.34 17.12
C MET A 40 1.55 -17.87 17.12
N LEU A 41 1.77 -18.51 15.97
CA LEU A 41 1.65 -19.95 15.82
C LEU A 41 2.97 -20.67 16.16
N PRO A 42 2.92 -21.96 16.55
CA PRO A 42 4.12 -22.77 16.73
C PRO A 42 4.94 -22.86 15.44
N GLY A 43 6.27 -22.83 15.57
CA GLY A 43 7.24 -22.78 14.46
C GLY A 43 6.91 -23.59 13.19
N PRO A 44 6.69 -24.93 13.27
CA PRO A 44 6.45 -25.73 12.07
C PRO A 44 5.12 -25.37 11.37
N VAL A 45 4.09 -25.05 12.13
CA VAL A 45 2.79 -24.61 11.58
C VAL A 45 2.91 -23.21 10.99
N ALA A 46 3.64 -22.32 11.66
CA ALA A 46 3.92 -20.98 11.20
C ALA A 46 4.68 -20.99 9.87
N ASP A 47 5.74 -21.79 9.75
CA ASP A 47 6.55 -21.92 8.53
C ASP A 47 5.75 -22.53 7.37
N TRP A 48 4.93 -23.55 7.66
CA TRP A 48 4.04 -24.14 6.65
C TRP A 48 3.03 -23.11 6.12
N LEU A 49 2.33 -22.38 6.99
CA LEU A 49 1.38 -21.33 6.59
C LEU A 49 2.05 -20.19 5.85
N ARG A 50 3.26 -19.82 6.27
CA ARG A 50 4.06 -18.77 5.64
C ARG A 50 4.42 -19.12 4.21
N CYS A 51 4.75 -20.37 3.92
CA CYS A 51 5.00 -20.84 2.56
C CYS A 51 3.72 -21.09 1.76
N PHE A 52 2.62 -21.45 2.42
CA PHE A 52 1.33 -21.65 1.74
C PHE A 52 0.72 -20.34 1.22
N TYR A 53 0.76 -19.28 2.02
CA TYR A 53 0.17 -17.98 1.66
C TYR A 53 1.18 -16.93 1.18
N GLY A 54 2.47 -17.17 1.39
CA GLY A 54 3.54 -16.24 1.07
C GLY A 54 4.31 -16.61 -0.19
N ASP A 55 5.38 -15.87 -0.42
CA ASP A 55 6.30 -16.08 -1.53
C ASP A 55 7.64 -16.60 -0.99
N GLU A 56 8.33 -17.44 -1.76
CA GLU A 56 9.65 -17.94 -1.39
C GLU A 56 10.73 -16.89 -1.68
N TYR A 57 11.74 -16.78 -0.81
CA TYR A 57 12.92 -15.98 -1.13
C TYR A 57 13.66 -16.59 -2.33
N PRO A 58 14.07 -15.77 -3.32
CA PRO A 58 14.75 -16.28 -4.51
C PRO A 58 16.00 -17.10 -4.14
N PRO A 59 16.39 -18.07 -5.00
CA PRO A 59 17.63 -18.83 -4.83
C PRO A 59 18.81 -17.90 -5.12
N CYS A 60 19.35 -17.31 -4.06
CA CYS A 60 20.55 -16.50 -4.12
C CYS A 60 21.76 -17.42 -4.31
N GLN A 61 22.54 -17.18 -5.37
CA GLN A 61 23.81 -17.88 -5.56
C GLN A 61 24.82 -17.38 -4.52
N GLU A 62 25.19 -18.26 -3.60
CA GLU A 62 26.43 -18.17 -2.83
C GLU A 62 27.33 -19.32 -3.31
N PRO A 63 28.62 -19.10 -3.64
CA PRO A 63 29.48 -17.94 -3.40
C PRO A 63 29.58 -16.97 -4.61
N PRO A 64 30.18 -15.77 -4.46
CA PRO A 64 30.52 -14.92 -5.60
C PRO A 64 31.35 -15.70 -6.62
N PRO A 65 31.07 -15.60 -7.93
CA PRO A 65 31.94 -16.21 -8.93
C PRO A 65 33.36 -15.65 -8.76
N PRO A 66 34.41 -16.48 -8.77
CA PRO A 66 35.81 -16.04 -8.68
C PRO A 66 36.29 -15.31 -9.95
N ARG A 67 35.39 -14.66 -10.69
CA ARG A 67 35.63 -14.07 -12.02
C ARG A 67 34.90 -12.73 -12.11
N PRO A 68 35.43 -11.76 -12.87
CA PRO A 68 34.73 -10.51 -13.11
C PRO A 68 33.34 -10.83 -13.68
N ILE A 69 32.32 -10.32 -13.00
CA ILE A 69 30.92 -10.43 -13.41
C ILE A 69 30.84 -9.81 -14.81
N PRO A 70 30.35 -10.54 -15.83
CA PRO A 70 30.14 -9.96 -17.16
C PRO A 70 29.28 -8.71 -17.04
N ALA A 71 29.65 -7.63 -17.76
CA ALA A 71 28.93 -6.35 -17.72
C ALA A 71 27.43 -6.47 -18.10
N ASP A 72 27.05 -7.60 -18.71
CA ASP A 72 25.69 -7.91 -19.18
C ASP A 72 24.86 -8.76 -18.19
N ALA A 73 25.39 -9.08 -17.01
CA ALA A 73 24.63 -9.83 -16.00
C ALA A 73 23.55 -8.93 -15.35
N PRO A 74 22.30 -9.41 -15.20
CA PRO A 74 21.26 -8.66 -14.51
C PRO A 74 21.69 -8.35 -13.07
N PRO A 75 21.36 -7.15 -12.55
CA PRO A 75 21.73 -6.77 -11.20
C PRO A 75 21.19 -7.80 -10.18
N PRO A 76 21.96 -8.15 -9.15
CA PRO A 76 21.54 -9.13 -8.16
C PRO A 76 20.25 -8.67 -7.47
N ASP A 77 19.30 -9.59 -7.30
CA ASP A 77 18.02 -9.31 -6.66
C ASP A 77 18.26 -8.72 -5.25
N PRO A 78 17.70 -7.55 -4.92
CA PRO A 78 17.86 -6.96 -3.59
C PRO A 78 17.41 -7.89 -2.45
N LEU A 79 16.48 -8.82 -2.70
CA LEU A 79 16.04 -9.82 -1.73
C LEU A 79 17.16 -10.76 -1.30
N CYS A 80 18.21 -10.93 -2.11
CA CYS A 80 19.33 -11.78 -1.78
C CYS A 80 20.21 -11.25 -0.66
N ARG A 81 20.27 -9.93 -0.49
CA ARG A 81 20.94 -9.32 0.67
C ARG A 81 20.18 -9.54 1.97
N ILE A 82 18.87 -9.79 1.87
CA ILE A 82 17.95 -9.88 3.00
C ILE A 82 17.76 -11.34 3.42
N LYS A 83 17.86 -12.30 2.49
CA LYS A 83 17.76 -13.74 2.76
C LYS A 83 18.65 -14.23 3.93
N PRO A 84 19.94 -13.89 4.05
CA PRO A 84 20.74 -14.35 5.18
C PRO A 84 20.28 -13.81 6.54
N LEU A 85 19.57 -12.68 6.56
CA LEU A 85 18.97 -12.10 7.77
C LEU A 85 17.61 -12.73 8.09
N ALA A 86 16.94 -13.30 7.08
CA ALA A 86 15.64 -13.93 7.24
C ALA A 86 15.81 -15.37 7.75
N LYS A 87 15.24 -15.68 8.91
CA LYS A 87 15.25 -17.03 9.50
C LYS A 87 14.35 -18.04 8.77
N HIS A 88 13.47 -17.55 7.89
CA HIS A 88 12.43 -18.34 7.22
C HIS A 88 12.66 -18.37 5.70
N ARG A 89 12.30 -19.48 5.06
CA ARG A 89 12.43 -19.65 3.59
C ARG A 89 11.42 -18.84 2.79
N CYS A 90 10.22 -18.65 3.33
CA CYS A 90 9.13 -17.91 2.70
C CYS A 90 8.79 -16.63 3.47
N HIS A 91 8.09 -15.69 2.84
CA HIS A 91 7.68 -14.42 3.44
C HIS A 91 6.28 -13.98 3.04
N LEU A 92 5.58 -13.29 3.94
CA LEU A 92 4.22 -12.78 3.73
C LEU A 92 4.18 -11.30 3.32
N LYS A 93 5.27 -10.81 2.70
CA LYS A 93 5.46 -9.39 2.37
C LYS A 93 4.43 -8.83 1.39
N ARG A 94 3.78 -9.68 0.61
CA ARG A 94 2.65 -9.30 -0.25
C ARG A 94 1.47 -8.67 0.51
N TYR A 95 1.33 -8.98 1.79
CA TYR A 95 0.26 -8.43 2.65
C TYR A 95 0.69 -7.21 3.46
N ASP A 96 1.90 -6.67 3.22
CA ASP A 96 2.35 -5.45 3.87
C ASP A 96 1.48 -4.26 3.43
N ARG A 97 0.95 -3.52 4.39
CA ARG A 97 0.28 -2.23 4.20
C ARG A 97 1.22 -1.12 4.66
N LEU A 98 1.59 -0.23 3.74
CA LEU A 98 2.51 0.85 4.03
C LEU A 98 1.74 2.13 4.39
N LYS A 99 2.14 2.79 5.47
CA LYS A 99 1.84 4.21 5.66
C LYS A 99 3.13 4.98 5.39
N MET A 100 2.98 6.01 4.57
CA MET A 100 4.10 6.82 4.11
C MET A 100 3.90 8.24 4.57
N GLU A 101 5.00 8.94 4.82
CA GLU A 101 5.00 10.39 4.93
C GLU A 101 5.64 11.00 3.69
N VAL A 102 4.95 11.98 3.14
CA VAL A 102 5.33 12.69 1.93
C VAL A 102 5.61 14.12 2.31
N THR A 103 6.79 14.60 1.97
CA THR A 103 7.18 15.99 2.21
C THR A 103 7.03 16.77 0.91
N LEU A 104 6.23 17.84 0.95
CA LEU A 104 5.97 18.72 -0.18
C LEU A 104 6.45 20.13 0.15
N GLY A 105 7.28 20.70 -0.73
CA GLY A 105 7.63 22.12 -0.67
C GLY A 105 6.50 22.97 -1.25
N MET A 106 6.25 24.14 -0.67
CA MET A 106 5.28 25.08 -1.24
C MET A 106 5.70 25.54 -2.65
N PRO A 107 4.74 25.71 -3.57
CA PRO A 107 4.99 26.14 -4.93
C PRO A 107 5.40 27.62 -4.93
N ARG A 108 6.23 28.02 -5.90
CA ARG A 108 6.67 29.43 -6.06
C ARG A 108 5.43 30.34 -6.17
N GLY A 109 5.32 31.33 -5.29
CA GLY A 109 4.49 32.51 -5.56
C GLY A 109 5.13 33.34 -6.68
N GLU A 110 4.33 34.02 -7.49
CA GLU A 110 4.76 34.79 -8.68
C GLU A 110 5.80 35.88 -8.41
N THR A 111 6.05 36.25 -7.15
CA THR A 111 7.07 37.22 -6.77
C THR A 111 8.48 36.62 -6.80
N ASN A 112 9.20 36.90 -7.90
CA ASN A 112 10.63 36.76 -8.15
C ASN A 112 11.55 36.77 -6.90
N SER A 113 11.64 35.62 -6.22
CA SER A 113 12.61 35.42 -5.14
C SER A 113 13.14 33.98 -5.22
N ALA A 114 14.05 33.78 -6.16
CA ALA A 114 14.80 32.53 -6.41
C ALA A 114 15.75 32.13 -5.26
N ALA A 115 15.64 32.76 -4.08
CA ALA A 115 16.60 32.64 -2.99
C ALA A 115 16.09 31.83 -1.78
N ASN A 116 14.79 31.51 -1.70
CA ASN A 116 14.20 30.82 -0.54
C ASN A 116 13.68 29.41 -0.90
N GLU A 117 14.36 28.74 -1.83
CA GLU A 117 13.85 27.51 -2.44
C GLU A 117 14.02 26.25 -1.58
N ASP A 118 14.81 26.29 -0.51
CA ASP A 118 15.16 25.15 0.34
C ASP A 118 14.92 25.38 1.84
N ASP A 119 14.01 26.27 2.19
CA ASP A 119 13.60 26.41 3.59
C ASP A 119 12.76 25.21 4.02
N ALA A 120 13.39 24.21 4.63
CA ALA A 120 12.71 23.04 5.17
C ALA A 120 11.54 23.43 6.09
N THR A 121 11.63 24.56 6.80
CA THR A 121 10.57 25.07 7.69
C THR A 121 9.26 25.43 6.97
N LYS A 122 9.26 25.53 5.64
CA LYS A 122 8.07 25.79 4.82
C LYS A 122 7.50 24.52 4.18
N ASP A 123 8.10 23.37 4.44
CA ASP A 123 7.64 22.11 3.88
C ASP A 123 6.40 21.59 4.65
N ILE A 124 5.46 21.04 3.89
CA ILE A 124 4.23 20.42 4.38
C ILE A 124 4.44 18.91 4.39
N VAL A 125 4.15 18.28 5.53
CA VAL A 125 4.24 16.82 5.68
C VAL A 125 2.83 16.23 5.59
N LEU A 126 2.66 15.27 4.68
CA LEU A 126 1.39 14.58 4.48
C LEU A 126 1.55 13.09 4.80
N ARG A 127 0.64 12.53 5.58
CA ARG A 127 0.51 11.08 5.79
C ARG A 127 -0.32 10.49 4.66
N ALA A 128 0.26 9.53 3.96
CA ALA A 128 -0.35 8.84 2.83
C ALA A 128 -0.52 7.36 3.14
N SER A 129 -1.65 6.81 2.71
CA SER A 129 -1.97 5.39 2.84
C SER A 129 -1.38 4.57 1.69
N ASP A 130 -1.45 3.24 1.84
CA ASP A 130 -0.86 2.25 0.92
C ASP A 130 -1.38 2.36 -0.52
N GLU A 131 -2.60 2.88 -0.72
CA GLU A 131 -3.17 3.07 -2.05
C GLU A 131 -2.38 4.07 -2.90
N PHE A 132 -1.67 5.00 -2.27
CA PHE A 132 -0.80 5.94 -2.97
C PHE A 132 0.61 5.39 -3.24
N ARG A 133 0.95 4.19 -2.74
CA ARG A 133 2.29 3.61 -2.78
C ARG A 133 2.89 3.59 -4.18
N ALA A 134 2.13 3.06 -5.15
CA ALA A 134 2.62 2.91 -6.52
C ALA A 134 2.97 4.26 -7.17
N VAL A 135 2.18 5.30 -6.87
CA VAL A 135 2.42 6.65 -7.39
C VAL A 135 3.57 7.31 -6.66
N LEU A 136 3.53 7.35 -5.33
CA LEU A 136 4.51 8.05 -4.50
C LEU A 136 5.94 7.50 -4.67
N LEU A 137 6.10 6.17 -4.80
CA LEU A 137 7.40 5.56 -5.04
C LEU A 137 7.92 5.79 -6.47
N ALA A 138 7.05 6.12 -7.42
CA ALA A 138 7.43 6.42 -8.80
C ALA A 138 7.69 7.92 -9.04
N LEU A 139 7.35 8.79 -8.08
CA LEU A 139 7.57 10.24 -8.20
C LEU A 139 9.05 10.61 -8.05
N ARG A 140 9.47 11.61 -8.82
CA ARG A 140 10.81 12.20 -8.74
C ARG A 140 10.78 13.49 -7.93
N SER A 141 11.85 13.76 -7.20
CA SER A 141 12.07 15.04 -6.51
C SER A 141 11.94 16.21 -7.49
N GLY A 142 11.20 17.25 -7.13
CA GLY A 142 10.91 18.43 -7.95
C GLY A 142 9.61 18.36 -8.75
N SER A 143 8.94 17.20 -8.82
CA SER A 143 7.66 17.06 -9.54
C SER A 143 6.57 17.94 -8.93
N LEU A 144 5.79 18.61 -9.78
CA LEU A 144 4.69 19.48 -9.33
C LEU A 144 3.40 18.67 -9.19
N LEU A 145 2.83 18.67 -7.99
CA LEU A 145 1.65 17.91 -7.61
C LEU A 145 0.55 18.85 -7.14
N GLU A 146 -0.69 18.48 -7.44
CA GLU A 146 -1.88 18.99 -6.79
C GLU A 146 -2.36 17.92 -5.80
N PHE A 147 -2.52 18.29 -4.54
CA PHE A 147 -2.95 17.39 -3.48
C PHE A 147 -4.18 17.95 -2.76
N SER A 148 -5.02 17.04 -2.29
CA SER A 148 -6.13 17.39 -1.42
C SER A 148 -5.94 16.76 -0.05
N THR A 149 -6.19 17.54 0.98
CA THR A 149 -6.06 17.13 2.38
C THR A 149 -7.20 17.71 3.21
N VAL A 150 -7.42 17.15 4.40
CA VAL A 150 -8.32 17.72 5.40
C VAL A 150 -7.46 18.34 6.47
N LEU A 151 -7.76 19.58 6.83
CA LEU A 151 -7.08 20.33 7.86
C LEU A 151 -7.47 19.77 9.24
N GLU A 152 -6.86 18.67 9.64
CA GLU A 152 -7.09 18.05 10.95
C GLU A 152 -5.86 18.25 11.85
N GLY A 153 -6.08 18.56 13.13
CA GLY A 153 -5.00 18.67 14.12
C GLY A 153 -4.52 20.09 14.41
N ARG A 154 -3.27 20.23 14.88
CA ARG A 154 -2.70 21.49 15.41
C ARG A 154 -2.34 22.49 14.30
N LEU A 155 -3.36 23.06 13.66
CA LEU A 155 -3.25 24.12 12.67
C LEU A 155 -2.46 25.30 13.26
N GLY A 156 -1.32 25.61 12.66
CA GLY A 156 -0.42 26.68 13.12
C GLY A 156 0.77 26.22 13.99
N SER A 157 0.94 24.92 14.22
CA SER A 157 2.22 24.36 14.69
C SER A 157 3.33 24.49 13.62
N LYS A 158 4.60 24.35 14.02
CA LYS A 158 5.75 24.46 13.10
C LYS A 158 5.74 23.40 11.99
N TRP A 159 5.16 22.23 12.26
CA TRP A 159 5.17 21.06 11.37
C TRP A 159 3.82 20.33 11.44
N PRO A 160 2.78 20.84 10.77
CA PRO A 160 1.51 20.16 10.75
C PRO A 160 1.59 18.92 9.85
N VAL A 161 1.10 17.79 10.37
CA VAL A 161 1.01 16.52 9.62
C VAL A 161 -0.45 16.33 9.23
N PHE A 162 -0.73 16.25 7.93
CA PHE A 162 -2.10 16.11 7.43
C PHE A 162 -2.32 14.82 6.65
N GLU A 163 -3.54 14.31 6.64
CA GLU A 163 -3.88 13.11 5.86
C GLU A 163 -4.07 13.43 4.37
N LEU A 164 -3.35 12.73 3.51
CA LEU A 164 -3.47 12.83 2.06
C LEU A 164 -4.77 12.13 1.61
N LYS A 165 -5.70 12.89 1.04
CA LYS A 165 -6.97 12.35 0.55
C LYS A 165 -7.04 12.22 -0.96
N ALA A 166 -6.30 13.06 -1.69
CA ALA A 166 -6.17 12.89 -3.13
C ALA A 166 -4.85 13.44 -3.63
N LEU A 167 -4.37 12.87 -4.72
CA LEU A 167 -3.15 13.31 -5.38
C LEU A 167 -3.36 13.32 -6.90
N ARG A 168 -2.88 14.38 -7.55
CA ARG A 168 -2.85 14.54 -8.99
C ARG A 168 -1.48 15.08 -9.38
N CYS A 169 -0.84 14.44 -10.35
CA CYS A 169 0.39 15.01 -10.89
C CYS A 169 0.11 16.00 -12.02
N LEU A 170 0.75 17.16 -11.96
CA LEU A 170 0.65 18.22 -12.96
C LEU A 170 1.84 18.21 -13.93
N ASN A 171 3.06 17.91 -13.46
CA ASN A 171 4.27 17.89 -14.30
C ASN A 171 5.17 16.69 -14.00
N CYS A 172 4.60 15.47 -14.03
CA CYS A 172 5.38 14.24 -13.95
C CYS A 172 5.68 13.80 -15.37
N ASN A 173 6.95 13.92 -15.78
CA ASN A 173 7.40 13.33 -17.03
C ASN A 173 7.25 11.80 -16.92
N GLY A 174 6.23 11.28 -17.62
CA GLY A 174 5.67 9.94 -17.49
C GLY A 174 6.61 8.80 -17.85
N THR A 175 7.66 8.61 -17.06
CA THR A 175 8.58 7.47 -17.20
C THR A 175 8.03 6.20 -16.56
N HIS A 176 6.96 6.28 -15.75
CA HIS A 176 6.29 5.12 -15.19
C HIS A 176 4.77 5.14 -15.46
N PRO A 177 4.18 4.03 -15.97
CA PRO A 177 2.75 3.94 -16.27
C PRO A 177 1.87 3.99 -15.02
N ALA A 178 2.46 3.89 -13.83
CA ALA A 178 1.77 3.94 -12.54
C ALA A 178 1.32 5.35 -12.13
N VAL A 179 1.83 6.42 -12.78
CA VAL A 179 1.44 7.79 -12.49
C VAL A 179 0.51 8.28 -13.60
N PRO A 180 -0.82 8.15 -13.45
CA PRO A 180 -1.73 8.67 -14.46
C PRO A 180 -1.71 10.20 -14.39
N VAL A 181 -1.01 10.83 -15.34
CA VAL A 181 -0.96 12.28 -15.49
C VAL A 181 -2.39 12.78 -15.74
N GLY A 182 -2.85 13.74 -14.95
CA GLY A 182 -4.19 14.32 -15.09
C GLY A 182 -5.36 13.53 -14.49
N ARG A 183 -5.17 12.28 -14.04
CA ARG A 183 -6.23 11.51 -13.34
C ARG A 183 -6.09 11.69 -11.83
N GLN A 184 -7.13 12.21 -11.19
CA GLN A 184 -7.16 12.36 -9.75
C GLN A 184 -7.29 10.99 -9.07
N LEU A 185 -6.30 10.62 -8.26
CA LEU A 185 -6.42 9.49 -7.35
C LEU A 185 -7.12 10.00 -6.09
N LYS A 186 -8.44 9.86 -6.04
CA LYS A 186 -9.26 10.21 -4.88
C LYS A 186 -9.41 8.96 -4.01
N LEU A 187 -9.00 9.07 -2.75
CA LEU A 187 -9.32 8.06 -1.76
C LEU A 187 -10.78 8.27 -1.32
N GLU A 188 -11.72 7.64 -2.02
CA GLU A 188 -12.99 7.30 -1.42
C GLU A 188 -12.85 5.91 -0.81
N GLN A 189 -12.84 5.88 0.52
CA GLN A 189 -12.82 4.61 1.23
C GLN A 189 -14.19 3.96 1.04
N ASP A 190 -14.32 3.13 0.01
CA ASP A 190 -15.53 2.34 -0.32
C ASP A 190 -15.76 1.22 0.73
N TRP A 191 -15.79 1.59 2.01
CA TRP A 191 -16.05 0.69 3.13
C TRP A 191 -17.40 -0.02 2.95
N ARG A 192 -18.39 0.66 2.34
CA ARG A 192 -19.70 0.10 2.01
C ARG A 192 -19.61 -1.05 1.03
N SER A 193 -18.75 -0.93 0.02
CA SER A 193 -18.56 -2.02 -0.95
C SER A 193 -17.82 -3.18 -0.30
N ARG A 194 -16.74 -2.91 0.44
CA ARG A 194 -15.96 -3.96 1.13
C ARG A 194 -16.80 -4.69 2.19
N LEU A 195 -17.61 -3.98 2.96
CA LEU A 195 -18.49 -4.57 3.97
C LEU A 195 -19.59 -5.42 3.33
N ARG A 196 -20.22 -4.97 2.23
CA ARG A 196 -21.20 -5.78 1.50
C ARG A 196 -20.60 -7.08 0.98
N HIS A 197 -19.40 -7.03 0.40
CA HIS A 197 -18.73 -8.24 -0.08
C HIS A 197 -18.34 -9.17 1.07
N ALA A 198 -17.87 -8.63 2.19
CA ALA A 198 -17.55 -9.44 3.38
C ALA A 198 -18.80 -10.13 3.96
N LEU A 199 -19.93 -9.42 4.02
CA LEU A 199 -21.21 -9.97 4.47
C LEU A 199 -21.74 -11.04 3.50
N ALA A 200 -21.68 -10.78 2.19
CA ALA A 200 -22.07 -11.75 1.17
C ALA A 200 -21.21 -13.01 1.26
N PHE A 201 -19.88 -12.86 1.40
CA PHE A 201 -18.97 -13.97 1.60
C PHE A 201 -19.29 -14.77 2.86
N ALA A 202 -19.48 -14.11 4.01
CA ALA A 202 -19.83 -14.79 5.26
C ALA A 202 -21.16 -15.54 5.15
N PHE A 203 -22.14 -14.95 4.46
CA PHE A 203 -23.41 -15.60 4.17
C PHE A 203 -23.23 -16.84 3.29
N HIS A 204 -22.51 -16.73 2.17
CA HIS A 204 -22.23 -17.88 1.32
C HIS A 204 -21.45 -18.97 2.07
N PHE A 205 -20.42 -18.64 2.84
CA PHE A 205 -19.65 -19.62 3.59
C PHE A 205 -20.49 -20.39 4.62
N LEU A 206 -21.36 -19.69 5.36
CA LEU A 206 -22.18 -20.29 6.42
C LEU A 206 -23.40 -21.05 5.88
N PHE A 207 -24.03 -20.55 4.80
CA PHE A 207 -25.32 -21.08 4.32
C PHE A 207 -25.21 -21.96 3.07
N HIS A 208 -24.09 -21.96 2.34
CA HIS A 208 -23.89 -22.89 1.21
C HIS A 208 -24.00 -24.38 1.60
N PRO A 209 -23.43 -24.87 2.72
CA PRO A 209 -23.57 -26.28 3.10
C PRO A 209 -24.99 -26.67 3.54
N LEU A 210 -25.81 -25.70 3.99
CA LEU A 210 -27.21 -25.94 4.38
C LEU A 210 -28.16 -25.92 3.17
N LEU A 211 -27.82 -25.17 2.13
CA LEU A 211 -28.60 -25.05 0.90
C LEU A 211 -28.23 -26.10 -0.15
N SER A 212 -27.03 -26.70 -0.09
CA SER A 212 -26.59 -27.75 -1.02
C SER A 212 -27.03 -29.17 -0.61
N VAL A 213 -27.71 -29.34 0.52
CA VAL A 213 -28.28 -30.63 0.95
C VAL A 213 -29.79 -30.63 0.71
N ARG A 214 -30.18 -30.82 -0.56
CA ARG A 214 -31.44 -31.46 -0.96
C ARG A 214 -31.52 -31.54 -2.48
N THR A 215 -31.18 -32.70 -3.03
CA THR A 215 -31.89 -33.38 -4.14
C THR A 215 -31.34 -34.80 -4.32
N GLU A 216 -31.47 -35.66 -3.31
CA GLU A 216 -31.50 -37.13 -3.52
C GLU A 216 -32.43 -37.73 -2.47
N ALA A 217 -33.74 -37.56 -2.67
CA ALA A 217 -34.76 -38.39 -2.04
C ALA A 217 -36.04 -38.28 -2.87
N GLU A 218 -36.59 -39.43 -3.26
CA GLU A 218 -37.75 -39.68 -4.15
C GLU A 218 -37.43 -39.68 -5.66
N GLY A 219 -37.40 -40.80 -6.38
CA GLY A 219 -37.63 -42.20 -6.05
C GLY A 219 -37.82 -42.97 -7.36
N HIS A 220 -37.37 -44.22 -7.44
CA HIS A 220 -38.01 -45.31 -8.19
C HIS A 220 -37.36 -46.64 -7.79
N THR A 221 -38.07 -47.38 -6.95
CA THR A 221 -37.98 -48.84 -6.83
C THR A 221 -38.28 -49.49 -8.18
N GLY A 222 -37.36 -50.32 -8.67
CA GLY A 222 -37.58 -51.09 -9.90
C GLY A 222 -36.34 -51.85 -10.36
N ALA A 223 -35.97 -52.86 -9.58
CA ALA A 223 -35.32 -54.14 -9.91
C ALA A 223 -34.45 -54.36 -11.18
N VAL A 224 -33.49 -55.28 -11.01
CA VAL A 224 -32.98 -56.29 -11.97
C VAL A 224 -31.52 -56.11 -12.46
N THR A 225 -30.65 -56.86 -11.74
CA THR A 225 -29.58 -57.78 -12.17
C THR A 225 -28.30 -57.31 -12.88
N THR A 226 -27.17 -57.70 -12.23
CA THR A 226 -25.94 -58.34 -12.75
C THR A 226 -25.23 -57.75 -13.96
N GLU A 227 -23.96 -57.38 -13.79
CA GLU A 227 -22.82 -58.25 -14.17
C GLU A 227 -21.50 -57.54 -13.80
N LEU A 228 -20.61 -58.34 -13.23
CA LEU A 228 -19.16 -58.10 -13.14
C LEU A 228 -18.58 -58.07 -14.56
N GLN A 229 -17.60 -57.22 -14.86
CA GLN A 229 -16.43 -57.63 -15.65
C GLN A 229 -15.31 -56.57 -15.68
N VAL A 230 -14.19 -56.99 -15.07
CA VAL A 230 -12.76 -56.77 -15.38
C VAL A 230 -12.22 -55.34 -15.45
#